data_AF-A0A940BF81-F1
#
_entry.id   AF-A0A940BF81-F1
#
_cell.length_a   1.000
_cell.length_b   1.000
_cell.length_c   1.000
_cell.angle_alpha   90.00
_cell.angle_beta   90.00
_cell.angle_gamma   90.00
#
_symmetry.space_group_name_H-M   'P 1'
#
loop_
_entity.id
_entity.type
_entity.pdbx_description
1 polymer ?
#
loop_
_entity_poly.entity_id
_entity_poly.type
_entity_poly.pdbx_seq_one_letter_code
_entity_poly.pdbx_strand_id
1 'polypeptide(L)'
;MKKIFSLLTTAALAFSLNTVAGSEDNYINKYGRLKLVGKQLSSETGNAIQLKGWSSFGWMSNWGDCHQKGHLQQMKAWGANIYRGAMYVEEGGYNNDKEGFINQTKTFIDQTAELGMYYLCDWHILTPGNPNDAAYSDASYYFKTISEYVK
;
A
#
# COMPACT_ATOMS: atom_id res chain seq x y z
N MET A 1 -67.68 -30.83 -7.53
CA MET A 1 -66.55 -31.53 -8.19
C MET A 1 -65.25 -30.91 -7.71
N LYS A 2 -64.37 -31.72 -7.13
CA LYS A 2 -63.11 -31.33 -6.46
C LYS A 2 -62.07 -30.87 -7.50
N LYS A 3 -61.38 -29.75 -7.27
CA LYS A 3 -60.07 -29.47 -7.89
C LYS A 3 -59.08 -29.08 -6.79
N ILE A 4 -58.22 -30.03 -6.47
CA ILE A 4 -57.07 -29.89 -5.57
C ILE A 4 -55.97 -29.21 -6.39
N PHE A 5 -55.55 -28.01 -5.99
CA PHE A 5 -54.32 -27.40 -6.51
C PHE A 5 -53.18 -27.72 -5.55
N SER A 6 -52.23 -28.51 -6.06
CA SER A 6 -50.96 -28.86 -5.42
C SER A 6 -50.06 -27.63 -5.38
N LEU A 7 -49.72 -27.16 -4.17
CA LEU A 7 -48.73 -26.10 -3.96
C LEU A 7 -47.33 -26.73 -3.95
N LEU A 8 -46.59 -26.67 -5.07
CA LEU A 8 -45.15 -26.93 -5.05
C LEU A 8 -44.45 -25.71 -4.44
N THR A 9 -43.93 -25.87 -3.22
CA THR A 9 -43.04 -24.89 -2.59
C THR A 9 -41.61 -25.21 -2.99
N THR A 10 -41.07 -24.47 -3.96
CA THR A 10 -39.62 -24.44 -4.24
C THR A 10 -38.93 -23.62 -3.16
N ALA A 11 -38.23 -24.30 -2.24
CA ALA A 11 -37.29 -23.65 -1.33
C ALA A 11 -36.06 -23.20 -2.13
N ALA A 12 -35.94 -21.91 -2.41
CA ALA A 12 -34.72 -21.34 -2.95
C ALA A 12 -33.67 -21.27 -1.84
N LEU A 13 -32.63 -22.10 -1.94
CA LEU A 13 -31.48 -22.08 -1.06
C LEU A 13 -30.67 -20.80 -1.38
N ALA A 14 -30.80 -19.77 -0.55
CA ALA A 14 -30.00 -18.57 -0.68
C ALA A 14 -28.55 -18.88 -0.32
N PHE A 15 -27.69 -19.02 -1.33
CA PHE A 15 -26.23 -19.01 -1.12
C PHE A 15 -25.83 -17.58 -0.77
N SER A 16 -25.58 -17.33 0.52
CA SER A 16 -24.98 -16.07 0.97
C SER A 16 -23.54 -16.03 0.47
N LEU A 17 -23.29 -15.28 -0.60
CA LEU A 17 -21.94 -14.84 -0.94
C LEU A 17 -21.45 -13.97 0.22
N ASN A 18 -20.54 -14.50 1.05
CA ASN A 18 -19.74 -13.69 1.95
C ASN A 18 -18.81 -12.84 1.10
N THR A 19 -19.31 -11.71 0.61
CA THR A 19 -18.44 -10.63 0.17
C THR A 19 -17.63 -10.22 1.39
N VAL A 20 -16.31 -10.47 1.38
CA VAL A 20 -15.39 -9.73 2.25
C VAL A 20 -15.61 -8.27 1.89
N ALA A 21 -16.35 -7.56 2.74
CA ALA A 21 -16.44 -6.12 2.65
C ALA A 21 -15.01 -5.61 2.79
N GLY A 22 -14.45 -5.06 1.71
CA GLY A 22 -13.20 -4.34 1.79
C GLY A 22 -13.35 -3.27 2.87
N SER A 23 -12.37 -3.15 3.76
CA SER A 23 -12.50 -2.20 4.85
C SER A 23 -12.56 -0.78 4.28
N GLU A 24 -13.70 -0.11 4.42
CA GLU A 24 -13.87 1.33 4.21
C GLU A 24 -13.08 2.16 5.25
N ASP A 25 -12.38 1.49 6.17
CA ASP A 25 -11.55 2.11 7.21
C ASP A 25 -10.45 2.98 6.58
N ASN A 26 -10.56 4.31 6.67
CA ASN A 26 -9.43 5.19 6.42
C ASN A 26 -8.47 5.13 7.62
N TYR A 27 -7.36 4.38 7.50
CA TYR A 27 -6.42 4.15 8.60
C TYR A 27 -5.60 5.39 8.95
N ILE A 28 -5.35 6.28 7.98
CA ILE A 28 -4.68 7.56 8.26
C ILE A 28 -5.57 8.41 9.17
N ASN A 29 -6.86 8.54 8.86
CA ASN A 29 -7.79 9.30 9.71
C ASN A 29 -8.00 8.63 11.08
N LYS A 30 -7.98 7.29 11.13
CA LYS A 30 -8.19 6.52 12.35
C LYS A 30 -6.99 6.58 13.31
N TYR A 31 -5.77 6.48 12.79
CA TYR A 31 -4.55 6.39 13.60
C TYR A 31 -3.76 7.71 13.65
N GLY A 32 -3.97 8.63 12.72
CA GLY A 32 -3.34 9.95 12.68
C GLY A 32 -1.83 9.89 12.48
N ARG A 33 -1.13 10.91 13.01
CA ARG A 33 0.34 10.95 13.00
C ARG A 33 0.92 9.93 13.99
N LEU A 34 1.56 8.89 13.44
CA LEU A 34 2.15 7.82 14.22
C LEU A 34 3.32 8.31 15.08
N LYS A 35 3.49 7.68 16.25
CA LYS A 35 4.58 7.98 17.19
C LYS A 35 5.04 6.73 17.92
N LEU A 36 6.21 6.83 18.56
CA LEU A 36 6.66 5.81 19.52
C LEU A 36 6.18 6.17 20.92
N VAL A 37 5.51 5.23 21.58
CA VAL A 37 5.25 5.25 23.02
C VAL A 37 6.16 4.19 23.65
N GLY A 38 7.28 4.63 24.22
CA GLY A 38 8.37 3.73 24.59
C GLY A 38 8.93 3.03 23.33
N LYS A 39 8.74 1.71 23.23
CA LYS A 39 9.19 0.89 22.08
C LYS A 39 8.04 0.49 21.13
N GLN A 40 6.82 0.92 21.41
CA GLN A 40 5.63 0.53 20.65
C GLN A 40 5.28 1.61 19.61
N LEU A 41 5.04 1.18 18.37
CA LEU A 41 4.41 2.03 17.36
C LEU A 41 2.94 2.26 17.75
N SER A 42 2.56 3.52 17.85
CA SER A 42 1.25 3.94 18.34
C SER A 42 0.62 5.01 17.45
N SER A 43 -0.71 5.12 17.53
CA SER A 43 -1.48 6.21 16.94
C SER A 43 -1.10 7.58 17.54
N GLU A 44 -1.60 8.64 16.93
CA GLU A 44 -1.46 10.02 17.40
C GLU A 44 -1.95 10.21 18.84
N THR A 45 -3.02 9.51 19.21
CA THR A 45 -3.60 9.50 20.57
C THR A 45 -2.85 8.61 21.55
N GLY A 46 -1.86 7.82 21.10
CA GLY A 46 -1.02 6.98 21.95
C GLY A 46 -1.45 5.51 22.07
N ASN A 47 -2.50 5.09 21.37
CA ASN A 47 -2.94 3.70 21.35
C ASN A 47 -1.97 2.85 20.53
N ALA A 48 -1.60 1.67 21.02
CA ALA A 48 -0.74 0.74 20.29
C ALA A 48 -1.40 0.29 18.97
N ILE A 49 -0.63 0.25 17.89
CA ILE A 49 -1.10 -0.22 16.58
C ILE A 49 -0.11 -1.21 15.95
N GLN A 50 -0.56 -1.90 14.92
CA GLN A 50 0.30 -2.71 14.05
C GLN A 50 0.00 -2.36 12.58
N LEU A 51 1.05 -2.04 11.83
CA LEU A 51 0.94 -1.91 10.39
C LEU A 51 1.14 -3.28 9.72
N LYS A 52 0.24 -3.63 8.80
CA LYS A 52 0.23 -4.87 8.03
C LYS A 52 -0.03 -4.52 6.57
N GLY A 53 0.78 -5.06 5.68
CA GLY A 53 0.73 -4.68 4.29
C GLY A 53 1.70 -5.47 3.44
N TRP A 54 1.83 -5.01 2.19
CA TRP A 54 2.64 -5.66 1.18
C TRP A 54 3.75 -4.70 0.70
N SER A 55 4.85 -5.29 0.26
CA SER A 55 5.88 -4.59 -0.49
C SER A 55 5.65 -4.76 -1.97
N SER A 56 5.94 -3.71 -2.74
CA SER A 56 6.24 -3.89 -4.15
C SER A 56 7.49 -4.75 -4.31
N PHE A 57 7.60 -5.42 -5.44
CA PHE A 57 8.90 -5.76 -6.01
C PHE A 57 9.54 -4.48 -6.59
N GLY A 58 10.77 -4.56 -7.12
CA GLY A 58 11.40 -3.40 -7.74
C GLY A 58 10.61 -2.92 -8.97
N TRP A 59 10.35 -1.61 -9.02
CA TRP A 59 9.47 -0.98 -10.02
C TRP A 59 9.99 -1.01 -11.46
N MET A 60 11.30 -1.13 -11.63
CA MET A 60 11.95 -1.35 -12.93
C MET A 60 11.64 -2.71 -13.53
N SER A 61 11.10 -3.64 -12.73
CA SER A 61 10.72 -4.97 -13.20
C SER A 61 9.39 -4.92 -13.95
N ASN A 62 9.37 -5.35 -15.21
CA ASN A 62 8.16 -5.46 -16.04
C ASN A 62 7.24 -6.63 -15.64
N TRP A 63 7.10 -6.90 -14.34
CA TRP A 63 6.24 -7.96 -13.83
C TRP A 63 4.77 -7.52 -13.86
N GLY A 64 4.16 -7.66 -15.03
CA GLY A 64 2.71 -7.81 -15.21
C GLY A 64 1.83 -6.73 -14.57
N ASP A 65 2.12 -5.45 -14.81
CA ASP A 65 1.27 -4.32 -14.39
C ASP A 65 0.99 -4.22 -12.86
N CYS A 66 1.81 -4.86 -12.02
CA CYS A 66 1.64 -4.90 -10.56
C CYS A 66 1.75 -3.54 -9.84
N HIS A 67 1.98 -2.45 -10.57
CA HIS A 67 2.17 -1.08 -10.07
C HIS A 67 0.96 -0.18 -10.28
N GLN A 68 -0.18 -0.74 -10.70
CA GLN A 68 -1.42 -0.01 -10.89
C GLN A 68 -2.22 0.17 -9.59
N LYS A 69 -2.99 1.26 -9.50
CA LYS A 69 -3.85 1.60 -8.35
C LYS A 69 -4.84 0.48 -7.96
N GLY A 70 -5.32 -0.29 -8.93
CA GLY A 70 -6.22 -1.43 -8.68
C GLY A 70 -5.64 -2.47 -7.73
N HIS A 71 -4.32 -2.69 -7.76
CA HIS A 71 -3.66 -3.60 -6.83
C HIS A 71 -3.66 -3.05 -5.40
N LEU A 72 -3.45 -1.75 -5.21
CA LEU A 72 -3.54 -1.12 -3.90
C LEU A 72 -4.96 -1.24 -3.31
N GLN A 73 -5.98 -1.03 -4.15
CA GLN A 73 -7.39 -1.24 -3.77
C GLN A 73 -7.64 -2.69 -3.32
N GLN A 74 -7.10 -3.66 -4.05
CA GLN A 74 -7.24 -5.07 -3.68
C GLN A 74 -6.52 -5.41 -2.37
N MET A 75 -5.30 -4.91 -2.18
CA MET A 75 -4.55 -5.06 -0.93
C MET A 75 -5.31 -4.43 0.24
N LYS A 76 -5.87 -3.24 0.04
CA LYS A 76 -6.73 -2.57 1.01
C LYS A 76 -7.96 -3.41 1.36
N ALA A 77 -8.62 -3.98 0.37
CA ALA A 77 -9.76 -4.87 0.58
C ALA A 77 -9.39 -6.12 1.40
N TRP A 78 -8.13 -6.57 1.34
CA TRP A 78 -7.57 -7.63 2.20
C TRP A 78 -7.09 -7.15 3.57
N GLY A 79 -7.29 -5.87 3.91
CA GLY A 79 -6.94 -5.29 5.21
C GLY A 79 -5.54 -4.68 5.28
N ALA A 80 -4.89 -4.39 4.14
CA ALA A 80 -3.64 -3.62 4.14
C ALA A 80 -3.87 -2.23 4.73
N ASN A 81 -3.04 -1.83 5.69
CA ASN A 81 -2.99 -0.47 6.20
C ASN A 81 -1.69 0.28 5.88
N ILE A 82 -0.74 -0.41 5.25
CA ILE A 82 0.49 0.18 4.71
C ILE A 82 0.84 -0.46 3.37
N TYR A 83 1.50 0.29 2.49
CA TYR A 83 2.16 -0.22 1.29
C TYR A 83 3.62 0.22 1.31
N ARG A 84 4.54 -0.71 1.02
CA ARG A 84 5.97 -0.39 0.85
C ARG A 84 6.30 -0.29 -0.64
N GLY A 85 6.76 0.88 -1.06
CA GLY A 85 7.27 1.09 -2.41
C GLY A 85 8.78 0.91 -2.47
N ALA A 86 9.24 -0.25 -2.92
CA ALA A 86 10.64 -0.60 -3.04
C ALA A 86 11.28 0.04 -4.28
N MET A 87 11.75 1.28 -4.15
CA MET A 87 12.45 1.99 -5.20
C MET A 87 13.92 1.59 -5.21
N TYR A 88 14.27 0.61 -6.06
CA TYR A 88 15.66 0.25 -6.30
C TYR A 88 16.45 1.48 -6.73
N VAL A 89 17.71 1.56 -6.30
CA VAL A 89 18.58 2.67 -6.68
C VAL A 89 19.43 2.32 -7.89
N GLU A 90 20.03 1.13 -7.84
CA GLU A 90 20.75 0.48 -8.92
C GLU A 90 19.87 -0.57 -9.60
N GLU A 91 20.46 -1.46 -10.41
CA GLU A 91 19.75 -2.59 -11.04
C GLU A 91 18.61 -2.14 -11.97
N GLY A 92 18.80 -0.97 -12.63
CA GLY A 92 17.80 -0.32 -13.48
C GLY A 92 16.82 0.59 -12.73
N GLY A 93 17.04 0.82 -11.43
CA GLY A 93 16.25 1.70 -10.58
C GLY A 93 16.56 3.20 -10.73
N TYR A 94 16.44 3.94 -9.63
CA TYR A 94 16.55 5.41 -9.55
C TYR A 94 17.64 6.03 -10.42
N ASN A 95 18.86 5.48 -10.43
CA ASN A 95 19.97 6.06 -11.19
C ASN A 95 19.80 5.97 -12.71
N ASN A 96 18.90 5.12 -13.21
CA ASN A 96 18.56 5.02 -14.62
C ASN A 96 17.54 6.08 -15.07
N ASP A 97 16.59 6.46 -14.19
CA ASP A 97 15.59 7.51 -14.45
C ASP A 97 15.15 8.19 -13.14
N LYS A 98 15.97 9.15 -12.68
CA LYS A 98 15.80 9.79 -11.38
C LYS A 98 14.45 10.51 -11.26
N GLU A 99 14.07 11.26 -12.29
CA GLU A 99 12.82 12.01 -12.30
C GLU A 99 11.61 11.08 -12.40
N GLY A 100 11.66 10.06 -13.26
CA GLY A 100 10.62 9.06 -13.38
C GLY A 100 10.33 8.35 -12.06
N PHE A 101 11.37 7.88 -11.36
CA PHE A 101 11.19 7.19 -10.09
C PHE A 101 10.75 8.10 -8.93
N ILE A 102 11.14 9.38 -8.93
CA ILE A 102 10.56 10.39 -8.02
C ILE A 102 9.07 10.56 -8.28
N ASN A 103 8.68 10.71 -9.55
CA ASN A 103 7.27 10.92 -9.92
C ASN A 103 6.42 9.67 -9.64
N GLN A 104 6.97 8.48 -9.83
CA GLN A 104 6.33 7.23 -9.45
C GLN A 104 6.15 7.12 -7.93
N THR A 105 7.15 7.52 -7.14
CA THR A 105 7.03 7.60 -5.67
C THR A 105 5.88 8.52 -5.25
N LYS A 106 5.82 9.74 -5.82
CA LYS A 106 4.75 10.71 -5.54
C LYS A 106 3.37 10.15 -5.90
N THR A 107 3.26 9.50 -7.05
CA THR A 107 2.04 8.83 -7.49
C THR A 107 1.55 7.80 -6.48
N PHE A 108 2.44 6.96 -5.95
CA PHE A 108 2.06 5.97 -4.94
C PHE A 108 1.70 6.59 -3.59
N ILE A 109 2.38 7.67 -3.19
CA ILE A 109 2.01 8.45 -2.01
C ILE A 109 0.57 8.95 -2.13
N ASP A 110 0.22 9.59 -3.26
CA ASP A 110 -1.13 10.12 -3.46
C ASP A 110 -2.18 9.01 -3.47
N GLN A 111 -1.91 7.91 -4.19
CA GLN A 111 -2.84 6.79 -4.29
C GLN A 111 -3.08 6.10 -2.95
N THR A 112 -2.04 5.91 -2.14
CA THR A 112 -2.18 5.31 -0.81
C THR A 112 -2.87 6.25 0.16
N ALA A 113 -2.59 7.56 0.11
CA ALA A 113 -3.29 8.57 0.88
C ALA A 113 -4.79 8.61 0.54
N GLU A 114 -5.14 8.57 -0.75
CA GLU A 114 -6.53 8.49 -1.22
C GLU A 114 -7.26 7.24 -0.69
N LEU A 115 -6.55 6.11 -0.60
CA LEU A 115 -7.08 4.85 -0.05
C LEU A 115 -7.02 4.78 1.49
N GLY A 116 -6.57 5.84 2.16
CA GLY A 116 -6.43 5.89 3.61
C GLY A 116 -5.46 4.84 4.15
N MET A 117 -4.32 4.65 3.48
CA MET A 117 -3.24 3.74 3.85
C MET A 117 -1.93 4.50 4.03
N TYR A 118 -1.07 4.03 4.93
CA TYR A 118 0.30 4.54 5.02
C TYR A 118 1.14 4.10 3.82
N TYR A 119 2.17 4.89 3.51
CA TYR A 119 3.18 4.56 2.52
C TYR A 119 4.56 4.49 3.16
N LEU A 120 5.30 3.42 2.92
CA LEU A 120 6.72 3.32 3.25
C LEU A 120 7.54 3.66 2.01
N CYS A 121 8.17 4.84 2.05
CA CYS A 121 9.13 5.28 1.05
C CYS A 121 10.48 4.58 1.29
N ASP A 122 10.85 3.66 0.42
CA ASP A 122 12.02 2.80 0.59
C ASP A 122 13.08 3.09 -0.48
N TRP A 123 14.20 3.68 -0.03
CA TRP A 123 15.43 3.81 -0.81
C TRP A 123 16.14 2.46 -0.82
N HIS A 124 15.81 1.65 -1.82
CA HIS A 124 16.10 0.23 -1.82
C HIS A 124 17.50 -0.06 -2.35
N ILE A 125 18.50 0.01 -1.47
CA ILE A 125 19.85 -0.48 -1.76
C ILE A 125 19.86 -2.01 -1.71
N LEU A 126 20.68 -2.61 -2.56
CA LEU A 126 20.91 -4.05 -2.55
C LEU A 126 22.35 -4.33 -3.00
N THR A 127 22.67 -3.97 -4.25
CA THR A 127 24.01 -4.08 -4.81
C THR A 127 24.49 -2.72 -5.30
N PRO A 128 25.63 -2.19 -4.82
CA PRO A 128 26.49 -2.70 -3.74
C PRO A 128 25.85 -2.63 -2.34
N GLY A 129 26.24 -3.51 -1.42
CA GLY A 129 25.63 -3.61 -0.07
C GLY A 129 25.99 -2.50 0.92
N ASN A 130 26.82 -1.52 0.53
CA ASN A 130 27.23 -0.42 1.41
C ASN A 130 26.34 0.81 1.16
N PRO A 131 25.55 1.29 2.14
CA PRO A 131 24.72 2.49 1.96
C PRO A 131 25.52 3.77 1.67
N ASN A 132 26.81 3.79 1.98
CA ASN A 132 27.70 4.93 1.72
C ASN A 132 28.45 4.81 0.39
N ASP A 133 28.09 3.84 -0.46
CA ASP A 133 28.66 3.73 -1.79
C ASP A 133 28.32 4.97 -2.63
N ALA A 134 29.22 5.35 -3.55
CA ALA A 134 29.04 6.49 -4.43
C ALA A 134 27.78 6.36 -5.32
N ALA A 135 27.36 5.12 -5.62
CA ALA A 135 26.09 4.85 -6.32
C ALA A 135 24.87 5.43 -5.59
N TYR A 136 24.95 5.68 -4.28
CA TYR A 136 23.81 6.09 -3.45
C TYR A 136 23.89 7.53 -2.95
N SER A 137 24.76 8.35 -3.55
CA SER A 137 25.02 9.75 -3.13
C SER A 137 23.77 10.63 -3.07
N ASP A 138 22.74 10.29 -3.85
CA ASP A 138 21.55 11.11 -4.04
C ASP A 138 20.46 10.85 -2.98
N ALA A 139 20.67 9.93 -2.04
CA ALA A 139 19.67 9.57 -1.03
C ALA A 139 19.14 10.81 -0.28
N SER A 140 20.03 11.71 0.15
CA SER A 140 19.62 12.94 0.85
C SER A 140 18.81 13.89 -0.04
N TYR A 141 19.15 13.99 -1.32
CA TYR A 141 18.38 14.79 -2.28
C TYR A 141 16.99 14.19 -2.48
N TYR A 142 16.92 12.88 -2.73
CA TYR A 142 15.65 12.15 -2.88
C TYR A 142 14.73 12.36 -1.68
N PHE A 143 15.21 12.08 -0.46
CA PHE A 143 14.38 12.23 0.75
C PHE A 143 13.99 13.68 1.02
N LYS A 144 14.86 14.65 0.71
CA LYS A 144 14.48 16.07 0.77
C LYS A 144 13.33 16.37 -0.19
N THR A 145 13.45 15.97 -1.46
CA THR A 145 12.41 16.18 -2.48
C THR A 145 11.08 15.54 -2.09
N ILE A 146 11.09 14.30 -1.59
CA ILE A 146 9.87 13.62 -1.15
C ILE A 146 9.29 14.27 0.11
N SER A 147 10.12 14.63 1.10
CA SER A 147 9.64 15.29 2.32
C SER A 147 9.06 16.68 2.08
N GLU A 148 9.55 17.42 1.09
CA GLU A 148 8.99 18.71 0.68
C GLU A 148 7.66 18.55 -0.07
N TYR A 149 7.46 17.42 -0.75
CA TYR A 149 6.22 17.08 -1.45
C TYR A 149 5.07 16.71 -0.51
N VAL A 150 5.34 15.94 0.55
CA VAL A 150 4.30 15.39 1.46
C VAL A 150 3.86 16.32 2.60
N LYS A 151 4.29 17.59 2.58
CA LYS A 151 3.88 18.59 3.58
C LYS A 151 2.39 18.91 3.45
#